data_AF-A0A959VUV2-F1
#
_entry.id   AF-A0A959VUV2-F1
#
_cell.length_a   1.000
_cell.length_b   1.000
_cell.length_c   1.000
_cell.angle_alpha   90.00
_cell.angle_beta   90.00
_cell.angle_gamma   90.00
#
_symmetry.space_group_name_H-M   'P 1'
#
loop_
_entity.id
_entity.type
_entity.pdbx_description
1 polymer ?
#
loop_
_entity_poly.entity_id
_entity_poly.type
_entity_poly.pdbx_seq_one_letter_code
_entity_poly.pdbx_strand_id
1 'polypeptide(L)'
;MWWTGVKILGVLSAVLLTLAFFFILVMVTRPALLAGVSADDLAHSLANTTSPGGGSNCRKADDGEWTCWFAGQSGNARYRLEVNWMGCWEASRTETLVGEAPESKSGCIELGDVIRIDSD
;
A
#
# COMPACT_ATOMS: atom_id res chain seq x y z
N MET A 1 -36.69 21.07 28.39
CA MET A 1 -35.50 21.50 27.64
C MET A 1 -34.24 20.70 27.97
N TRP A 2 -34.04 20.22 29.21
CA TRP A 2 -32.84 19.43 29.58
C TRP A 2 -32.75 18.06 28.87
N TRP A 3 -33.88 17.36 28.75
CA TRP A 3 -33.91 16.01 28.16
C TRP A 3 -33.63 15.98 26.65
N THR A 4 -33.96 17.06 25.93
CA THR A 4 -33.60 17.21 24.51
C THR A 4 -32.10 17.46 24.33
N GLY A 5 -31.46 18.20 25.23
CA GLY A 5 -30.00 18.42 25.20
C GLY A 5 -29.20 17.13 25.39
N VAL A 6 -29.63 16.26 26.31
CA VAL A 6 -28.99 14.95 26.56
C VAL A 6 -29.11 14.03 25.34
N LYS A 7 -30.27 14.03 24.66
CA LYS A 7 -30.47 13.23 23.43
C LYS A 7 -29.60 13.71 22.27
N ILE A 8 -29.48 15.04 22.08
CA ILE A 8 -28.65 15.61 21.01
C ILE A 8 -27.17 15.30 21.26
N LEU A 9 -26.71 15.41 22.51
CA LEU A 9 -25.33 15.07 22.88
C LEU A 9 -25.02 13.57 22.65
N GLY A 10 -25.98 12.69 22.98
CA GLY A 10 -25.86 11.26 22.72
C GLY A 10 -25.79 10.93 21.23
N VAL A 11 -26.63 11.56 20.41
CA VAL A 11 -26.60 11.37 18.95
C VAL A 11 -25.29 11.90 18.34
N LEU A 12 -24.83 13.08 18.75
CA LEU A 12 -23.55 13.63 18.28
C LEU A 12 -22.36 12.72 18.64
N SER A 13 -22.34 12.19 19.86
CA SER A 13 -21.34 11.21 20.31
C SER A 13 -21.37 9.94 19.45
N ALA A 14 -22.56 9.37 19.23
CA ALA A 14 -22.71 8.17 18.41
C ALA A 14 -22.26 8.39 16.96
N VAL A 15 -22.58 9.56 16.38
CA VAL A 15 -22.15 9.96 15.03
C VAL A 15 -20.63 10.12 14.97
N LEU A 16 -20.01 10.77 15.97
CA LEU A 16 -18.56 10.90 16.04
C LEU A 16 -17.86 9.54 16.16
N LEU A 17 -18.39 8.65 17.01
CA LEU A 17 -17.83 7.29 17.17
C LEU A 17 -17.97 6.46 15.89
N THR A 18 -19.09 6.56 15.18
CA THR A 18 -19.24 5.87 13.89
C THR A 18 -18.31 6.44 12.84
N LEU A 19 -18.17 7.77 12.73
CA LEU A 19 -17.19 8.39 11.83
C LEU A 19 -15.77 7.94 12.14
N ALA A 20 -15.38 7.94 13.42
CA ALA A 20 -14.06 7.46 13.85
C ALA A 20 -13.84 5.99 13.49
N PHE A 21 -14.85 5.13 13.71
CA PHE A 21 -14.78 3.72 13.35
C PHE A 21 -14.61 3.50 11.83
N PHE A 22 -15.38 4.22 11.01
CA PHE A 22 -15.22 4.19 9.55
C PHE A 22 -13.84 4.68 9.12
N PHE A 23 -13.33 5.73 9.74
CA PHE A 23 -12.00 6.26 9.45
C PHE A 23 -10.91 5.23 9.75
N ILE A 24 -10.99 4.55 10.90
CA ILE A 24 -10.07 3.47 11.27
C ILE A 24 -10.17 2.31 10.28
N LEU A 25 -11.37 1.88 9.91
CA LEU A 25 -11.56 0.82 8.91
C LEU A 25 -10.93 1.15 7.56
N VAL A 26 -11.06 2.40 7.10
CA VAL A 26 -10.43 2.85 5.86
C VAL A 26 -8.91 2.87 6.00
N MET A 27 -8.38 3.37 7.12
CA MET A 27 -6.93 3.33 7.38
C MET A 27 -6.38 1.90 7.39
N VAL A 28 -7.13 0.97 7.98
CA VAL A 28 -6.71 -0.43 8.11
C VAL A 28 -6.79 -1.17 6.78
N THR A 29 -7.83 -0.92 6.00
CA THR A 29 -8.00 -1.64 4.73
C THR A 29 -7.20 -1.01 3.59
N ARG A 30 -6.94 0.31 3.64
CA ARG A 30 -6.37 1.10 2.53
C ARG A 30 -5.57 2.31 3.03
N PRO A 31 -4.41 2.09 3.66
CA PRO A 31 -3.58 3.18 4.18
C PRO A 31 -3.13 4.16 3.08
N ALA A 32 -2.94 3.66 1.86
CA ALA A 32 -2.52 4.46 0.69
C ALA A 32 -3.53 5.56 0.30
N LEU A 33 -4.82 5.44 0.65
CA LEU A 33 -5.82 6.48 0.38
C LEU A 33 -5.59 7.76 1.18
N LEU A 34 -4.95 7.65 2.34
CA LEU A 34 -4.79 8.75 3.29
C LEU A 34 -3.33 9.20 3.42
N ALA A 35 -2.38 8.27 3.41
CA ALA A 35 -0.95 8.56 3.56
C ALA A 35 -0.23 8.82 2.22
N GLY A 36 -0.87 8.45 1.10
CA GLY A 36 -0.20 8.40 -0.20
C GLY A 36 0.68 7.15 -0.34
N VAL A 37 1.18 6.94 -1.55
CA VAL A 37 2.02 5.78 -1.89
C VAL A 37 3.48 6.21 -1.80
N SER A 38 4.25 5.59 -0.90
CA SER A 38 5.70 5.82 -0.81
C SER A 38 6.49 4.78 -1.58
N ALA A 39 7.73 5.13 -1.94
CA ALA A 39 8.64 4.24 -2.66
C ALA A 39 8.95 2.96 -1.86
N ASP A 40 9.07 3.12 -0.55
CA ASP A 40 9.44 2.03 0.35
C ASP A 40 8.30 1.02 0.52
N ASP A 41 7.07 1.50 0.70
CA ASP A 41 5.89 0.63 0.85
C ASP A 41 5.66 -0.19 -0.42
N LEU A 42 5.85 0.43 -1.58
CA LEU A 42 5.71 -0.22 -2.89
C LEU A 42 6.80 -1.27 -3.10
N ALA A 43 8.03 -0.97 -2.71
CA ALA A 43 9.13 -1.91 -2.75
C ALA A 43 8.84 -3.11 -1.85
N HIS A 44 8.41 -2.87 -0.61
CA HIS A 44 8.12 -3.93 0.34
C HIS A 44 6.98 -4.85 -0.13
N SER A 45 5.87 -4.27 -0.59
CA SER A 45 4.74 -5.01 -1.15
C SER A 45 5.15 -5.85 -2.37
N LEU A 46 5.98 -5.30 -3.26
CA LEU A 46 6.52 -6.03 -4.41
C LEU A 46 7.45 -7.18 -3.99
N ALA A 47 8.28 -7.00 -2.97
CA ALA A 47 9.17 -8.04 -2.45
C ALA A 47 8.39 -9.16 -1.74
N ASN A 48 7.36 -8.81 -0.94
CA ASN A 48 6.55 -9.77 -0.20
C ASN A 48 5.78 -10.72 -1.14
N THR A 49 5.31 -10.23 -2.29
CA THR A 49 4.61 -11.06 -3.30
C THR A 49 5.52 -12.02 -4.09
N THR A 50 6.84 -11.97 -3.90
CA THR A 50 7.79 -12.71 -4.74
C THR A 50 8.79 -13.56 -3.97
N SER A 51 9.37 -13.03 -2.90
CA SER A 51 10.28 -13.78 -2.05
C SER A 51 10.47 -13.03 -0.72
N PRO A 52 10.07 -13.62 0.43
CA PRO A 52 10.41 -13.06 1.73
C PRO A 52 11.94 -13.14 1.90
N GLY A 53 12.64 -12.04 1.55
CA GLY A 53 14.10 -11.96 1.51
C GLY A 53 14.68 -11.33 0.23
N GLY A 54 13.85 -11.05 -0.80
CA GLY A 54 14.26 -10.31 -1.99
C GLY A 54 14.40 -8.82 -1.75
N GLY A 55 15.41 -8.19 -2.35
CA GLY A 55 15.59 -6.74 -2.32
C GLY A 55 14.84 -6.09 -3.47
N SER A 56 14.02 -5.09 -3.17
CA SER A 56 13.37 -4.24 -4.16
C SER A 56 13.68 -2.78 -3.87
N ASN A 57 13.86 -1.99 -4.92
CA ASN A 57 14.04 -0.55 -4.81
C ASN A 57 13.14 0.12 -5.84
N CYS A 58 12.17 0.91 -5.37
CA CYS A 58 11.27 1.67 -6.22
C CYS A 58 11.69 3.13 -6.28
N ARG A 59 11.49 3.75 -7.44
CA ARG A 59 11.64 5.19 -7.64
C ARG A 59 10.46 5.68 -8.46
N LYS A 60 9.98 6.88 -8.14
CA LYS A 60 9.00 7.57 -8.96
C LYS A 60 9.72 8.20 -10.14
N ALA A 61 9.28 7.88 -11.35
CA ALA A 61 9.76 8.50 -12.58
C ALA A 61 9.09 9.88 -12.77
N ASP A 62 9.68 10.69 -13.65
CA ASP A 62 9.26 12.08 -13.88
C ASP A 62 7.85 12.19 -14.51
N ASP A 63 7.37 11.12 -15.16
CA ASP A 63 6.01 10.97 -15.68
C ASP A 63 4.98 10.63 -14.58
N GLY A 64 5.43 10.47 -13.34
CA GLY A 64 4.61 10.11 -12.19
C GLY A 64 4.38 8.60 -12.03
N GLU A 65 4.89 7.77 -12.94
CA GLU A 65 4.85 6.32 -12.84
C GLU A 65 5.92 5.80 -11.88
N TRP A 66 5.73 4.60 -11.35
CA TRP A 66 6.72 3.97 -10.48
C TRP A 66 7.58 3.01 -11.27
N THR A 67 8.89 3.04 -11.06
CA THR A 67 9.82 2.06 -11.61
C THR A 67 10.53 1.36 -10.47
N CYS A 68 10.42 0.04 -10.40
CA CYS A 68 10.99 -0.78 -9.35
C CYS A 68 12.02 -1.75 -9.93
N TRP A 69 13.20 -1.78 -9.32
CA TRP A 69 14.14 -2.86 -9.52
C TRP A 69 13.81 -3.99 -8.57
N PHE A 70 13.76 -5.21 -9.10
CA PHE A 70 13.44 -6.42 -8.37
C PHE A 70 14.58 -7.43 -8.49
N ALA A 71 15.06 -7.90 -7.34
CA ALA A 71 15.95 -9.05 -7.25
C ALA A 71 15.27 -10.21 -6.51
N GLY A 72 14.86 -11.22 -7.29
CA GLY A 72 14.23 -12.42 -6.78
C GLY A 72 15.05 -13.67 -7.04
N GLN A 73 14.65 -14.76 -6.39
CA GLN A 73 15.30 -16.05 -6.53
C GLN A 73 15.22 -16.62 -7.96
N SER A 74 14.17 -16.27 -8.72
CA SER A 74 13.96 -16.69 -10.12
C SER A 74 14.59 -15.76 -11.16
N GLY A 75 15.11 -14.60 -10.74
CA GLY A 75 15.69 -13.63 -11.66
C GLY A 75 15.60 -12.17 -11.19
N ASN A 76 16.38 -11.33 -11.87
CA ASN A 76 16.40 -9.89 -11.69
C ASN A 76 15.67 -9.22 -12.85
N ALA A 77 14.78 -8.28 -12.54
CA ALA A 77 14.05 -7.54 -13.56
C ALA A 77 13.70 -6.12 -13.08
N ARG A 78 13.44 -5.25 -14.06
CA ARG A 78 12.86 -3.93 -13.81
C ARG A 78 11.38 -3.97 -14.18
N TYR A 79 10.54 -3.46 -13.29
CA TYR A 79 9.12 -3.34 -13.49
C TYR A 79 8.70 -1.88 -13.44
N ARG A 80 7.73 -1.54 -14.29
CA ARG A 80 6.93 -0.33 -14.20
C ARG A 80 5.66 -0.65 -13.42
N LEU A 81 5.34 0.14 -12.42
CA LEU A 81 4.19 -0.04 -11.55
C LEU A 81 3.20 1.10 -11.76
N GLU A 82 1.96 0.72 -12.03
CA GLU A 82 0.80 1.61 -12.00
C GLU A 82 0.05 1.38 -10.69
N VAL A 83 -0.12 2.43 -9.90
CA VAL A 83 -0.79 2.33 -8.59
C VAL A 83 -2.14 3.01 -8.68
N ASN A 84 -3.19 2.25 -8.39
CA ASN A 84 -4.55 2.77 -8.37
C ASN A 84 -4.81 3.58 -7.09
N TRP A 85 -5.90 4.34 -7.11
CA TRP A 85 -6.32 5.17 -5.97
C TRP A 85 -6.52 4.35 -4.69
N MET A 86 -6.80 3.05 -4.78
CA MET A 86 -7.02 2.16 -3.64
C MET A 86 -5.72 1.62 -3.02
N GLY A 87 -4.54 1.95 -3.58
CA GLY A 87 -3.25 1.42 -3.13
C GLY A 87 -2.87 0.06 -3.71
N CYS A 88 -3.61 -0.44 -4.70
CA CYS A 88 -3.20 -1.64 -5.44
C CYS A 88 -2.40 -1.25 -6.67
N TRP A 89 -1.42 -2.09 -6.99
CA TRP A 89 -0.48 -1.86 -8.06
C TRP A 89 -0.46 -3.01 -9.06
N GLU A 90 -0.25 -2.66 -10.31
CA GLU A 90 0.05 -3.58 -11.40
C GLU A 90 1.45 -3.29 -11.91
N ALA A 91 2.30 -4.31 -11.89
CA ALA A 91 3.68 -4.25 -12.32
C ALA A 91 3.79 -4.91 -13.70
N SER A 92 4.26 -4.14 -14.69
CA SER A 92 4.60 -4.62 -16.02
C SER A 92 6.12 -4.65 -16.17
N ARG A 93 6.68 -5.81 -16.55
CA ARG A 93 8.11 -5.97 -16.74
C ARG A 93 8.58 -5.13 -17.93
N THR A 94 9.48 -4.21 -17.68
CA THR A 94 10.09 -3.39 -18.74
C THR A 94 11.40 -3.97 -19.23
N GLU A 95 12.14 -4.67 -18.35
CA GLU A 95 13.46 -5.20 -18.67
C GLU A 95 13.75 -6.47 -17.85
N THR A 96 14.20 -7.52 -18.52
CA THR A 96 14.74 -8.72 -17.86
C THR A 96 16.26 -8.57 -17.80
N LEU A 97 16.82 -8.58 -16.59
CA LEU A 97 18.27 -8.48 -16.39
C LEU A 97 18.90 -9.87 -16.30
N VAL A 98 18.31 -10.77 -15.52
CA VAL A 98 18.79 -12.14 -15.31
C VAL A 98 17.60 -13.07 -15.06
N GLY A 99 17.59 -14.27 -15.64
CA GLY A 99 16.60 -15.32 -15.36
C GLY A 99 15.22 -15.11 -16.00
N GLU A 100 14.25 -15.91 -15.56
CA GLU A 100 12.85 -15.86 -16.02
C GLU A 100 11.97 -15.19 -14.95
N ALA A 101 12.09 -13.87 -14.86
CA ALA A 101 11.14 -13.07 -14.09
C ALA A 101 9.75 -13.08 -14.79
N PRO A 102 8.61 -12.99 -14.08
CA PRO A 102 7.29 -12.90 -14.71
C PRO A 102 7.11 -11.64 -15.57
N GLU A 103 6.25 -11.69 -16.59
CA GLU A 103 5.94 -10.52 -17.43
C GLU A 103 5.08 -9.48 -16.73
N SER A 104 4.12 -9.91 -15.93
CA SER A 104 3.24 -9.04 -15.17
C SER A 104 3.02 -9.59 -13.77
N LYS A 105 2.78 -8.67 -12.83
CA LYS A 105 2.43 -8.96 -11.43
C LYS A 105 1.43 -7.94 -10.94
N SER A 106 0.69 -8.29 -9.90
CA SER A 106 -0.23 -7.36 -9.24
C SER A 106 -0.27 -7.64 -7.75
N GLY A 107 -0.44 -6.60 -6.95
CA GLY A 107 -0.55 -6.70 -5.50
C GLY A 107 -1.25 -5.47 -4.92
N CYS A 108 -1.53 -5.50 -3.63
CA CYS A 108 -2.01 -4.33 -2.91
C CYS A 108 -1.06 -4.01 -1.76
N ILE A 109 -0.84 -2.73 -1.51
CA ILE A 109 -0.10 -2.27 -0.33
C ILE A 109 -0.98 -2.54 0.88
N GLU A 110 -0.51 -3.42 1.77
CA GLU A 110 -1.22 -3.75 3.00
C GLU A 110 -0.67 -2.95 4.18
N LEU A 111 -1.39 -2.92 5.31
CA LEU A 111 -0.92 -2.28 6.54
C LEU A 111 0.45 -2.78 7.01
N GLY A 112 0.75 -4.07 6.79
CA GLY A 112 2.04 -4.66 7.16
C GLY A 112 3.20 -4.13 6.32
N ASP A 113 2.91 -3.57 5.13
CA ASP A 113 3.91 -2.93 4.29
C ASP A 113 4.19 -1.48 4.75
N VAL A 114 3.21 -0.82 5.40
CA VAL A 114 3.30 0.58 5.86
C VAL A 114 3.76 0.69 7.32
N ILE A 115 3.32 -0.23 8.18
CA ILE A 115 3.65 -0.25 9.59
C ILE A 115 4.80 -1.23 9.81
N ARG A 116 6.01 -0.69 9.86
CA ARG A 116 7.19 -1.42 10.34
C ARG A 116 7.04 -1.63 11.85
N ILE A 117 6.48 -2.77 12.27
CA ILE A 117 6.64 -3.24 13.64
C ILE A 117 8.02 -3.91 13.67
N ASP A 118 9.06 -3.11 13.91
CA ASP A 118 10.36 -3.65 14.34
C ASP A 118 10.13 -4.35 15.68
N SER A 119 9.99 -5.68 15.62
CA SER A 119 10.08 -6.53 16.79
C SER A 119 11.55 -6.85 17.02
N ASP A 120 12.22 -5.99 17.79
CA ASP A 120 13.48 -6.30 18.49
C ASP A 120 13.24 -7.39 19.57
#